data_AF-A0AAQ3QL75-F1
#
_entry.id   AF-A0AAQ3QL75-F1
#
_cell.length_a   1.000
_cell.length_b   1.000
_cell.length_c   1.000
_cell.angle_alpha   90.00
_cell.angle_beta   90.00
_cell.angle_gamma   90.00
#
_symmetry.space_group_name_H-M   'P 1'
#
loop_
_entity.id
_entity.type
_entity.pdbx_description
1 polymer ?
#
loop_
_entity_poly.entity_id
_entity_poly.type
_entity_poly.pdbx_seq_one_letter_code
_entity_poly.pdbx_strand_id
1 'polypeptide(L)'
;MIRKAVITLLALTVILIGFALINKEARFKVEKEPEITHRVFLDVDIDGQRLGRIVVGLYGEVVPKTVENFRALCTGEMRNGTDGRNLHYNGTKFHRIVSGFMIQGGDVTNHDGKGSESIYGSTFPDENFAIKHSRAGIVSMVNSGPNSNGSQFFITTVKASWLDGEHVAFGRVIQGMDTVFAIEGGAGTYNGKPRKKVVIADSGEIPKAKWDEER
;
A
#
# COMPACT_ATOMS: atom_id res chain seq x y z
N MET A 1 -14.51 8.30 62.84
CA MET A 1 -14.09 9.00 61.59
C MET A 1 -13.13 8.16 60.75
N ILE A 2 -12.09 7.57 61.34
CA ILE A 2 -11.03 6.80 60.63
C ILE A 2 -11.57 5.64 59.78
N ARG A 3 -12.49 4.83 60.32
CA ARG A 3 -13.07 3.66 59.61
C ARG A 3 -13.79 4.01 58.30
N LYS A 4 -14.50 5.14 58.26
CA LYS A 4 -15.21 5.60 57.05
C LYS A 4 -14.20 6.05 55.99
N ALA A 5 -13.18 6.81 56.38
CA ALA A 5 -12.13 7.29 55.48
C ALA A 5 -11.34 6.14 54.83
N VAL A 6 -11.01 5.08 55.58
CA VAL A 6 -10.31 3.89 55.06
C VAL A 6 -11.16 3.14 54.02
N ILE A 7 -12.46 2.98 54.28
CA ILE A 7 -13.39 2.34 53.32
C ILE A 7 -13.54 3.18 52.06
N THR A 8 -13.59 4.52 52.19
CA THR A 8 -13.71 5.41 51.03
C THR A 8 -12.44 5.37 50.16
N LEU A 9 -11.27 5.34 50.80
CA LEU A 9 -9.97 5.27 50.11
C LEU A 9 -9.81 3.94 49.36
N LEU A 10 -10.18 2.80 49.98
CA LEU A 10 -10.17 1.49 49.34
C LEU A 10 -11.11 1.45 48.12
N ALA A 11 -12.33 1.98 48.24
CA ALA A 11 -13.27 2.05 47.13
C ALA A 11 -12.73 2.87 45.94
N LEU A 12 -12.10 4.02 46.21
CA LEU A 12 -11.45 4.85 45.19
C LEU A 12 -10.31 4.13 44.47
N THR A 13 -9.48 3.39 45.20
CA THR A 13 -8.38 2.62 44.58
C THR A 13 -8.88 1.49 43.68
N VAL A 14 -9.96 0.80 44.07
CA VAL A 14 -10.58 -0.25 43.26
C VAL A 14 -11.17 0.32 41.97
N ILE A 15 -11.81 1.50 42.04
CA ILE A 15 -12.35 2.19 40.86
C ILE A 15 -11.23 2.62 39.91
N LEU A 16 -10.13 3.17 40.43
CA LEU A 16 -8.96 3.57 39.63
C LEU A 16 -8.29 2.37 38.95
N ILE A 17 -8.11 1.26 39.66
CA ILE A 17 -7.57 0.02 39.10
C ILE A 17 -8.52 -0.56 38.06
N GLY A 18 -9.83 -0.58 38.34
CA GLY A 18 -10.84 -1.01 37.38
C GLY A 18 -10.83 -0.17 36.10
N PHE A 19 -10.75 1.16 36.22
CA PHE A 19 -10.66 2.07 35.09
C PHE A 19 -9.36 1.89 34.30
N ALA A 20 -8.23 1.67 34.98
CA ALA A 20 -6.94 1.39 34.36
C ALA A 20 -6.93 0.04 33.62
N LEU A 21 -7.57 -0.99 34.18
CA LEU A 21 -7.72 -2.31 33.55
C LEU A 21 -8.65 -2.25 32.33
N ILE A 22 -9.79 -1.57 32.44
CA ILE A 22 -10.72 -1.33 31.31
C ILE A 22 -10.00 -0.57 30.17
N ASN A 23 -9.23 0.47 30.50
CA ASN A 23 -8.44 1.21 29.51
C ASN A 23 -7.30 0.38 28.91
N LYS A 24 -6.73 -0.57 29.67
CA LYS A 24 -5.68 -1.47 29.17
C LYS A 24 -6.25 -2.49 28.18
N GLU A 25 -7.42 -3.06 28.45
CA GLU A 25 -8.12 -3.96 27.52
C GLU A 25 -8.57 -3.24 26.25
N ALA A 26 -9.10 -2.01 26.37
CA ALA A 26 -9.45 -1.19 25.21
C ALA A 26 -8.23 -0.84 24.33
N ARG A 27 -7.04 -0.68 24.94
CA ARG A 27 -5.78 -0.44 24.23
C ARG A 27 -5.17 -1.68 23.58
N PHE A 28 -5.56 -2.88 24.00
CA PHE A 28 -4.99 -4.14 23.49
C PHE A 28 -5.88 -4.87 22.48
N LYS A 29 -6.83 -4.16 21.86
CA LYS A 29 -7.42 -4.66 20.61
C LYS A 29 -6.31 -4.71 19.56
N VAL A 30 -5.74 -5.90 19.37
CA VAL A 30 -4.89 -6.20 18.22
C VAL A 30 -5.73 -5.90 16.98
N GLU A 31 -5.39 -4.82 16.30
CA GLU A 31 -6.01 -4.47 15.03
C GLU A 31 -5.68 -5.61 14.07
N LYS A 32 -6.66 -6.49 13.84
CA LYS A 32 -6.49 -7.68 13.01
C LYS A 32 -6.17 -7.20 11.60
N GLU A 33 -4.97 -7.54 11.11
CA GLU A 33 -4.60 -7.21 9.74
C GLU A 33 -5.64 -7.79 8.77
N PRO A 34 -6.03 -7.04 7.72
CA PRO A 34 -6.91 -7.57 6.70
C PRO A 34 -6.33 -8.82 6.04
N GLU A 35 -7.20 -9.73 5.64
CA GLU A 35 -6.80 -10.95 4.95
C GLU A 35 -6.25 -10.64 3.56
N ILE A 36 -5.17 -11.33 3.17
CA ILE A 36 -4.60 -11.26 1.83
C ILE A 36 -5.39 -12.21 0.94
N THR A 37 -6.14 -11.67 -0.03
CA THR A 37 -6.96 -12.46 -0.96
C THR A 37 -6.26 -12.77 -2.27
N HIS A 38 -5.32 -11.90 -2.68
CA HIS A 38 -4.52 -12.03 -3.90
C HIS A 38 -3.06 -11.70 -3.62
N ARG A 39 -2.14 -12.29 -4.39
CA ARG A 39 -0.71 -11.94 -4.40
C ARG A 39 -0.29 -11.57 -5.81
N VAL A 40 0.38 -10.44 -5.96
CA VAL A 40 0.95 -10.00 -7.24
C VAL A 40 2.43 -9.74 -7.07
N PHE A 41 3.19 -9.82 -8.15
CA PHE A 41 4.61 -9.53 -8.15
C PHE A 41 4.95 -8.39 -9.11
N LEU A 42 6.01 -7.66 -8.78
CA LEU A 42 6.67 -6.67 -9.61
C LEU A 42 8.16 -7.01 -9.65
N ASP A 43 8.67 -7.40 -10.81
CA ASP A 43 10.10 -7.56 -11.04
C ASP A 43 10.69 -6.22 -11.45
N VAL A 44 11.70 -5.76 -10.74
CA VAL A 44 12.22 -4.41 -10.88
C VAL A 44 13.65 -4.41 -11.38
N ASP A 45 13.90 -3.58 -12.40
CA ASP A 45 15.23 -3.28 -12.90
C ASP A 45 15.61 -1.82 -12.56
N ILE A 46 16.89 -1.59 -12.27
CA ILE A 46 17.49 -0.26 -12.09
C ILE A 46 18.63 -0.07 -13.10
N ASP A 47 18.55 0.98 -13.91
CA ASP A 47 19.45 1.26 -15.04
C ASP A 47 19.68 0.03 -15.96
N GLY A 48 18.64 -0.79 -16.14
CA GLY A 48 18.66 -1.99 -16.99
C GLY A 48 19.25 -3.25 -16.35
N GLN A 49 19.57 -3.21 -15.04
CA GLN A 49 20.00 -4.38 -14.28
C GLN A 49 18.91 -4.85 -13.33
N ARG A 50 18.68 -6.17 -13.26
CA ARG A 50 17.72 -6.77 -12.33
C ARG A 50 18.09 -6.45 -10.89
N LEU A 51 17.19 -5.76 -10.18
CA LEU A 51 17.35 -5.42 -8.77
C LEU A 51 16.72 -6.50 -7.87
N GLY A 52 15.49 -6.91 -8.17
CA GLY A 52 14.77 -7.87 -7.34
C GLY A 52 13.28 -7.96 -7.68
N ARG A 53 12.56 -8.74 -6.88
CA ARG A 53 11.11 -8.93 -6.97
C ARG A 53 10.44 -8.36 -5.73
N ILE A 54 9.37 -7.61 -5.93
CA ILE A 54 8.46 -7.15 -4.87
C ILE A 54 7.20 -7.99 -4.97
N VAL A 55 6.80 -8.65 -3.88
CA VAL A 55 5.52 -9.35 -3.80
C VAL A 55 4.57 -8.57 -2.92
N VAL A 56 3.39 -8.26 -3.44
CA VAL A 56 2.34 -7.50 -2.76
C VAL A 56 1.16 -8.41 -2.46
N GLY A 57 0.76 -8.46 -1.20
CA GLY A 57 -0.52 -9.04 -0.78
C GLY A 57 -1.62 -7.98 -0.84
N LEU A 58 -2.74 -8.31 -1.46
CA LEU A 58 -3.87 -7.40 -1.70
C LEU A 58 -5.07 -7.74 -0.82
N TYR A 59 -5.77 -6.72 -0.32
CA TYR A 59 -6.87 -6.83 0.64
C TYR A 59 -8.24 -6.81 -0.03
N GLY A 60 -8.51 -7.80 -0.88
CA GLY A 60 -9.70 -7.80 -1.75
C GLY A 60 -11.05 -7.91 -1.03
N GLU A 61 -11.09 -8.36 0.23
CA GLU A 61 -12.34 -8.29 1.02
C GLU A 61 -12.65 -6.88 1.53
N VAL A 62 -11.64 -5.99 1.62
CA VAL A 62 -11.79 -4.64 2.16
C VAL A 62 -12.03 -3.63 1.06
N VAL A 63 -11.29 -3.75 -0.05
CA VAL A 63 -11.36 -2.83 -1.19
C VAL A 63 -11.33 -3.62 -2.51
N PRO A 64 -12.35 -4.45 -2.79
CA PRO A 64 -12.38 -5.37 -3.95
C PRO A 64 -12.18 -4.66 -5.28
N LYS A 65 -12.78 -3.48 -5.49
CA LYS A 65 -12.67 -2.76 -6.75
C LYS A 65 -11.26 -2.20 -6.97
N THR A 66 -10.66 -1.67 -5.90
CA THR A 66 -9.29 -1.16 -5.93
C THR A 66 -8.28 -2.29 -6.17
N VAL A 67 -8.49 -3.43 -5.51
CA VAL A 67 -7.65 -4.63 -5.67
C VAL A 67 -7.75 -5.19 -7.09
N GLU A 68 -8.96 -5.31 -7.62
CA GLU A 68 -9.15 -5.84 -8.97
C GLU A 68 -8.51 -4.95 -10.03
N ASN A 69 -8.61 -3.62 -9.89
CA ASN A 69 -7.87 -2.69 -10.73
C ASN A 69 -6.36 -2.95 -10.70
N PHE A 70 -5.75 -3.01 -9.50
CA PHE A 70 -4.32 -3.22 -9.39
C PHE A 70 -3.87 -4.59 -9.91
N ARG A 71 -4.63 -5.65 -9.61
CA ARG A 71 -4.36 -7.04 -10.04
C ARG A 71 -4.39 -7.15 -11.56
N ALA A 72 -5.45 -6.67 -12.20
CA ALA A 72 -5.60 -6.70 -13.65
C ALA A 72 -4.53 -5.86 -14.38
N LEU A 73 -4.13 -4.72 -13.80
CA LEU A 73 -2.99 -3.93 -14.30
C LEU A 73 -1.64 -4.64 -14.11
N CYS A 74 -1.50 -5.51 -13.12
CA CYS A 74 -0.30 -6.36 -12.99
C CYS A 74 -0.28 -7.47 -14.05
N THR A 75 -1.42 -8.08 -14.39
CA THR A 75 -1.48 -9.19 -15.37
C THR A 75 -1.53 -8.72 -16.82
N GLY A 76 -2.02 -7.50 -17.07
CA GLY A 76 -2.20 -6.98 -18.43
C GLY A 76 -3.33 -7.67 -19.21
N GLU A 77 -4.23 -8.38 -18.52
CA GLU A 77 -5.32 -9.13 -19.16
C GLU A 77 -6.40 -8.24 -19.79
N MET A 78 -6.45 -6.97 -19.37
CA MET A 78 -7.44 -6.01 -19.83
C MET A 78 -6.96 -5.29 -21.09
N ARG A 79 -7.68 -5.50 -22.19
CA ARG A 79 -7.41 -4.93 -23.53
C ARG A 79 -8.35 -3.76 -23.85
N ASN A 80 -8.49 -2.85 -22.90
CA ASN A 80 -9.47 -1.76 -22.96
C ASN A 80 -8.88 -0.38 -22.68
N GLY A 81 -7.57 -0.20 -22.86
CA GLY A 81 -6.96 1.12 -22.76
C GLY A 81 -7.58 2.08 -23.77
N THR A 82 -7.78 3.33 -23.37
CA THR A 82 -8.42 4.37 -24.18
C THR A 82 -7.70 4.66 -25.50
N ASP A 83 -6.41 4.36 -25.58
CA ASP A 83 -5.56 4.47 -26.77
C ASP A 83 -5.42 3.16 -27.56
N GLY A 84 -6.17 2.12 -27.18
CA GLY A 84 -6.14 0.79 -27.81
C GLY A 84 -5.00 -0.11 -27.33
N ARG A 85 -4.16 0.32 -26.38
CA ARG A 85 -3.11 -0.52 -25.78
C ARG A 85 -3.67 -1.35 -24.61
N ASN A 86 -2.95 -2.42 -24.26
CA ASN A 86 -3.24 -3.17 -23.04
C ASN A 86 -2.80 -2.33 -21.83
N LEU A 87 -3.67 -2.25 -20.82
CA LEU A 87 -3.33 -1.60 -19.56
C LEU A 87 -2.47 -2.57 -18.73
N HIS A 88 -1.17 -2.30 -18.63
CA HIS A 88 -0.21 -3.21 -18.00
C HIS A 88 0.92 -2.44 -17.31
N TYR A 89 1.33 -2.88 -16.12
CA TYR A 89 2.48 -2.31 -15.41
C TYR A 89 3.85 -2.72 -15.96
N ASN A 90 3.95 -3.83 -16.70
CA ASN A 90 5.18 -4.20 -17.38
C ASN A 90 5.66 -3.06 -18.30
N GLY A 91 6.90 -2.63 -18.10
CA GLY A 91 7.55 -1.53 -18.82
C GLY A 91 7.32 -0.15 -18.21
N THR A 92 6.41 -0.01 -17.24
CA THR A 92 6.20 1.27 -16.53
C THR A 92 7.35 1.59 -15.59
N LYS A 93 7.49 2.87 -15.22
CA LYS A 93 8.58 3.35 -14.37
C LYS A 93 8.06 3.68 -12.98
N PHE A 94 8.94 3.58 -11.99
CA PHE A 94 8.79 4.38 -10.78
C PHE A 94 9.26 5.81 -11.09
N HIS A 95 8.32 6.67 -11.50
CA HIS A 95 8.62 8.03 -11.97
C HIS A 95 8.82 9.03 -10.84
N ARG A 96 8.44 8.69 -9.61
CA ARG A 96 8.65 9.55 -8.43
C ARG A 96 9.11 8.74 -7.21
N ILE A 97 10.29 9.03 -6.68
CA ILE A 97 10.90 8.31 -5.56
C ILE A 97 11.41 9.34 -4.55
N VAL A 98 10.71 9.47 -3.43
CA VAL A 98 11.03 10.45 -2.39
C VAL A 98 11.69 9.74 -1.20
N SER A 99 12.97 10.02 -0.98
CA SER A 99 13.74 9.42 0.12
C SER A 99 13.15 9.79 1.49
N GLY A 100 12.95 8.78 2.33
CA GLY A 100 12.29 8.90 3.63
C GLY A 100 10.78 8.97 3.56
N PHE A 101 10.16 8.61 2.43
CA PHE A 101 8.71 8.69 2.27
C PHE A 101 8.10 7.52 1.50
N MET A 102 8.31 7.44 0.18
CA MET A 102 7.62 6.47 -0.69
C MET A 102 8.29 6.34 -2.06
N ILE A 103 7.95 5.25 -2.75
CA ILE A 103 8.23 5.05 -4.18
C ILE A 103 6.91 4.99 -4.95
N GLN A 104 6.78 5.76 -6.01
CA GLN A 104 5.56 5.93 -6.80
C GLN A 104 5.80 5.57 -8.26
N GLY A 105 4.86 4.81 -8.82
CA GLY A 105 4.88 4.34 -10.21
C GLY A 105 3.46 4.17 -10.74
N GLY A 106 3.32 3.35 -11.78
CA GLY A 106 2.02 2.92 -12.30
C GLY A 106 1.37 3.87 -13.31
N ASP A 107 2.13 4.79 -13.93
CA ASP A 107 1.66 5.49 -15.12
C ASP A 107 1.75 4.54 -16.33
N VAL A 108 0.61 3.91 -16.65
CA VAL A 108 0.46 2.95 -17.75
C VAL A 108 0.21 3.61 -19.11
N THR A 109 -0.06 4.92 -19.16
CA THR A 109 -0.40 5.62 -20.41
C THR A 109 0.78 6.43 -20.96
N ASN A 110 1.34 7.34 -20.17
CA ASN A 110 2.42 8.24 -20.60
C ASN A 110 3.81 7.76 -20.15
N HIS A 111 3.87 6.91 -19.13
CA HIS A 111 5.12 6.43 -18.52
C HIS A 111 6.07 7.55 -18.07
N ASP A 112 5.52 8.71 -17.69
CA ASP A 112 6.25 9.91 -17.24
C ASP A 112 5.70 10.52 -15.93
N GLY A 113 4.62 9.94 -15.40
CA GLY A 113 3.95 10.34 -14.18
C GLY A 113 2.77 11.28 -14.37
N LYS A 114 2.46 11.69 -15.60
CA LYS A 114 1.32 12.56 -15.92
C LYS A 114 0.09 11.80 -16.35
N GLY A 115 0.27 10.54 -16.75
CA GLY A 115 -0.80 9.66 -17.19
C GLY A 115 -1.38 8.83 -16.04
N SER A 116 -2.66 8.52 -16.14
CA SER A 116 -3.33 7.57 -15.26
C SER A 116 -4.60 7.09 -15.95
N GLU A 117 -4.85 5.79 -15.89
CA GLU A 117 -6.04 5.15 -16.43
C GLU A 117 -6.32 3.87 -15.64
N SER A 118 -7.58 3.64 -15.28
CA SER A 118 -8.02 2.44 -14.59
C SER A 118 -8.58 1.41 -15.56
N ILE A 119 -8.74 0.16 -15.12
CA ILE A 119 -9.43 -0.86 -15.93
C ILE A 119 -10.93 -0.55 -16.14
N TYR A 120 -11.47 0.42 -15.41
CA TYR A 120 -12.86 0.85 -15.48
C TYR A 120 -13.08 2.10 -16.35
N GLY A 121 -12.04 2.55 -17.07
CA GLY A 121 -12.02 3.83 -17.80
C GLY A 121 -11.03 4.80 -17.16
N SER A 122 -11.25 6.11 -17.30
CA SER A 122 -10.28 7.13 -16.84
C SER A 122 -9.95 7.02 -15.35
N THR A 123 -10.95 7.13 -14.47
CA THR A 123 -10.78 7.07 -13.01
C THR A 123 -11.95 6.36 -12.33
N PHE A 124 -11.76 5.97 -11.07
CA PHE A 124 -12.79 5.41 -10.20
C PHE A 124 -12.80 6.04 -8.79
N PRO A 125 -13.96 6.00 -8.09
CA PRO A 125 -14.12 6.59 -6.75
C PRO A 125 -13.26 5.96 -5.66
N ASP A 126 -13.08 6.67 -4.55
CA ASP A 126 -12.47 6.13 -3.35
C ASP A 126 -13.40 5.08 -2.72
N GLU A 127 -12.90 3.87 -2.51
CA GLU A 127 -13.74 2.76 -2.05
C GLU A 127 -13.98 2.81 -0.53
N ASN A 128 -12.93 2.96 0.26
CA ASN A 128 -12.97 3.35 1.68
C ASN A 128 -11.56 3.68 2.20
N PHE A 129 -11.47 4.13 3.46
CA PHE A 129 -10.22 4.49 4.14
C PHE A 129 -9.99 3.68 5.43
N ALA A 130 -10.41 2.40 5.43
CA ALA A 130 -10.32 1.54 6.61
C ALA A 130 -8.86 1.17 6.94
N ILE A 131 -8.04 0.96 5.91
CA ILE A 131 -6.63 0.59 6.04
C ILE A 131 -5.80 1.86 6.26
N LYS A 132 -4.96 1.84 7.30
CA LYS A 132 -4.10 2.97 7.67
C LYS A 132 -2.67 2.81 7.16
N HIS A 133 -2.02 3.92 6.86
CA HIS A 133 -0.61 4.02 6.49
C HIS A 133 0.30 3.92 7.72
N SER A 134 0.09 2.88 8.53
CA SER A 134 0.65 2.75 9.88
C SER A 134 2.12 2.31 9.92
N ARG A 135 2.70 1.91 8.78
CA ARG A 135 4.07 1.39 8.63
C ARG A 135 4.59 1.52 7.20
N ALA A 136 5.86 1.19 7.01
CA ALA A 136 6.46 0.96 5.70
C ALA A 136 5.86 -0.26 5.00
N GLY A 137 5.89 -0.27 3.67
CA GLY A 137 5.42 -1.35 2.82
C GLY A 137 3.92 -1.33 2.55
N ILE A 138 3.19 -0.29 2.94
CA ILE A 138 1.77 -0.15 2.57
C ILE A 138 1.69 0.28 1.11
N VAL A 139 0.84 -0.39 0.34
CA VAL A 139 0.57 -0.07 -1.07
C VAL A 139 -0.76 0.66 -1.16
N SER A 140 -0.75 1.81 -1.81
CA SER A 140 -1.90 2.72 -1.84
C SER A 140 -2.02 3.47 -3.16
N MET A 141 -3.25 3.86 -3.50
CA MET A 141 -3.56 4.57 -4.74
C MET A 141 -3.07 6.01 -4.70
N VAL A 142 -2.54 6.48 -5.83
CA VAL A 142 -2.37 7.92 -6.09
C VAL A 142 -3.67 8.45 -6.71
N ASN A 143 -4.06 9.64 -6.30
CA ASN A 143 -5.19 10.37 -6.88
C ASN A 143 -4.81 11.85 -7.10
N SER A 144 -5.65 12.58 -7.84
CA SER A 144 -5.57 14.02 -8.07
C SER A 144 -6.63 14.79 -7.27
N GLY A 145 -7.03 14.26 -6.12
CA GLY A 145 -8.17 14.70 -5.33
C GLY A 145 -9.20 13.58 -5.13
N PRO A 146 -10.27 13.84 -4.37
CA PRO A 146 -11.26 12.83 -4.02
C PRO A 146 -11.83 12.14 -5.26
N ASN A 147 -11.99 10.82 -5.17
CA ASN A 147 -12.63 9.97 -6.19
C ASN A 147 -11.97 9.96 -7.56
N SER A 148 -10.64 10.11 -7.62
CA SER A 148 -9.88 10.17 -8.88
C SER A 148 -8.78 9.11 -8.99
N ASN A 149 -9.05 7.89 -8.49
CA ASN A 149 -8.11 6.78 -8.56
C ASN A 149 -7.99 6.28 -10.01
N GLY A 150 -6.77 6.03 -10.48
CA GLY A 150 -6.50 5.46 -11.81
C GLY A 150 -5.59 4.25 -11.74
N SER A 151 -4.41 4.32 -12.32
CA SER A 151 -3.40 3.25 -12.27
C SER A 151 -2.18 3.58 -11.41
N GLN A 152 -1.93 4.85 -11.12
CA GLN A 152 -0.78 5.22 -10.31
C GLN A 152 -0.94 4.75 -8.86
N PHE A 153 0.16 4.25 -8.30
CA PHE A 153 0.24 3.74 -6.93
C PHE A 153 1.55 4.17 -6.29
N PHE A 154 1.61 4.08 -4.96
CA PHE A 154 2.85 4.22 -4.20
C PHE A 154 3.01 3.13 -3.16
N ILE A 155 4.26 2.85 -2.80
CA ILE A 155 4.65 1.99 -1.69
C ILE A 155 5.36 2.84 -0.65
N THR A 156 4.86 2.85 0.58
CA THR A 156 5.46 3.61 1.67
C THR A 156 6.80 3.02 2.10
N THR A 157 7.79 3.85 2.44
CA THR A 157 9.06 3.42 3.04
C THR A 157 9.14 3.75 4.53
N VAL A 158 8.19 4.54 5.02
CA VAL A 158 8.00 4.90 6.43
C VAL A 158 6.51 4.84 6.80
N LYS A 159 6.18 5.00 8.09
CA LYS A 159 4.81 5.30 8.51
C LYS A 159 4.38 6.66 7.96
N ALA A 160 3.22 6.74 7.31
CA ALA A 160 2.75 7.95 6.62
C ALA A 160 1.29 8.28 6.98
N SER A 161 0.95 8.37 8.27
CA SER A 161 -0.43 8.55 8.75
C SER A 161 -1.11 9.85 8.30
N TRP A 162 -0.36 10.82 7.78
CA TRP A 162 -0.94 12.03 7.18
C TRP A 162 -1.65 11.76 5.84
N LEU A 163 -1.51 10.55 5.28
CA LEU A 163 -2.23 10.12 4.07
C LEU A 163 -3.55 9.39 4.40
N ASP A 164 -3.81 9.13 5.69
CA ASP A 164 -5.02 8.42 6.12
C ASP A 164 -6.27 9.27 5.84
N GLY A 165 -7.25 8.69 5.13
CA GLY A 165 -8.46 9.41 4.74
C GLY A 165 -8.38 10.12 3.38
N GLU A 166 -7.17 10.20 2.80
CA GLU A 166 -6.93 10.89 1.52
C GLU A 166 -6.58 9.90 0.40
N HIS A 167 -5.93 8.79 0.73
CA HIS A 167 -5.51 7.77 -0.22
C HIS A 167 -6.01 6.38 0.19
N VAL A 168 -6.55 5.64 -0.78
CA VAL A 168 -7.06 4.27 -0.56
C VAL A 168 -5.87 3.30 -0.49
N ALA A 169 -5.51 2.87 0.71
CA ALA A 169 -4.58 1.77 0.92
C ALA A 169 -5.28 0.43 0.65
N PHE A 170 -4.65 -0.44 -0.14
CA PHE A 170 -5.29 -1.66 -0.66
C PHE A 170 -4.43 -2.93 -0.57
N GLY A 171 -3.19 -2.80 -0.09
CA GLY A 171 -2.31 -3.94 0.08
C GLY A 171 -1.08 -3.63 0.90
N ARG A 172 -0.20 -4.62 1.02
CA ARG A 172 1.14 -4.43 1.58
C ARG A 172 2.16 -5.32 0.88
N VAL A 173 3.40 -4.88 0.90
CA VAL A 173 4.54 -5.74 0.53
C VAL A 173 4.65 -6.88 1.55
N ILE A 174 4.71 -8.10 1.05
CA ILE A 174 4.85 -9.32 1.85
C ILE A 174 6.23 -9.97 1.66
N GLN A 175 6.89 -9.71 0.53
CA GLN A 175 8.27 -10.09 0.24
C GLN A 175 8.93 -9.00 -0.63
N GLY A 176 10.24 -8.81 -0.52
CA GLY A 176 10.96 -7.82 -1.34
C GLY A 176 10.97 -6.38 -0.79
N MET A 177 10.77 -6.19 0.52
CA MET A 177 10.92 -4.84 1.12
C MET A 177 12.35 -4.31 1.05
N ASP A 178 13.34 -5.19 1.06
CA ASP A 178 14.74 -4.87 0.77
C ASP A 178 14.90 -4.29 -0.65
N THR A 179 14.19 -4.84 -1.64
CA THR A 179 14.12 -4.29 -3.01
C THR A 179 13.51 -2.88 -2.99
N VAL A 180 12.40 -2.66 -2.25
CA VAL A 180 11.78 -1.34 -2.08
C VAL A 180 12.77 -0.33 -1.48
N PHE A 181 13.48 -0.69 -0.42
CA PHE A 181 14.50 0.18 0.19
C PHE A 181 15.72 0.39 -0.72
N ALA A 182 16.11 -0.61 -1.51
CA ALA A 182 17.18 -0.47 -2.49
C ALA A 182 16.78 0.48 -3.63
N ILE A 183 15.51 0.49 -4.06
CA ILE A 183 14.98 1.48 -5.00
C ILE A 183 15.07 2.88 -4.38
N GLU A 184 14.55 3.06 -3.17
CA GLU A 184 14.55 4.35 -2.47
C GLU A 184 15.97 4.88 -2.25
N GLY A 185 16.85 4.07 -1.67
CA GLY A 185 18.23 4.45 -1.39
C GLY A 185 19.08 4.58 -2.66
N GLY A 186 18.79 3.79 -3.69
CA GLY A 186 19.54 3.73 -4.95
C GLY A 186 19.14 4.81 -5.95
N ALA A 187 17.86 5.19 -6.01
CA ALA A 187 17.31 6.10 -7.02
C ALA A 187 16.58 7.33 -6.43
N GLY A 188 16.27 7.35 -5.14
CA GLY A 188 15.47 8.41 -4.52
C GLY A 188 16.18 9.75 -4.38
N THR A 189 15.36 10.79 -4.30
CA THR A 189 15.79 12.18 -4.08
C THR A 189 14.75 12.90 -3.21
N TYR A 190 15.11 14.07 -2.66
CA TYR A 190 14.16 14.85 -1.85
C TYR A 190 13.03 15.48 -2.68
N ASN A 191 13.28 15.85 -3.95
CA ASN A 191 12.26 16.43 -4.84
C ASN A 191 11.41 15.36 -5.56
N GLY A 192 11.72 14.09 -5.33
CA GLY A 192 11.01 12.95 -5.90
C GLY A 192 11.44 12.58 -7.31
N LYS A 193 12.20 13.40 -8.05
CA LYS A 193 12.69 13.00 -9.38
C LYS A 193 13.80 11.96 -9.22
N PRO A 194 13.65 10.72 -9.73
CA PRO A 194 14.66 9.70 -9.55
C PRO A 194 15.99 10.05 -10.22
N ARG A 195 17.11 9.70 -9.57
CA ARG A 195 18.46 9.85 -10.15
C ARG A 195 18.87 8.70 -11.07
N LYS A 196 18.14 7.59 -11.03
CA LYS A 196 18.33 6.39 -11.86
C LYS A 196 17.00 5.96 -12.46
N LYS A 197 17.03 5.29 -13.61
CA LYS A 197 15.82 4.78 -14.24
C LYS A 197 15.42 3.48 -13.53
N VAL A 198 14.24 3.46 -12.91
CA VAL A 198 13.69 2.28 -12.24
C VAL A 198 12.43 1.83 -12.99
N VAL A 199 12.42 0.58 -13.45
CA VAL A 199 11.38 0.02 -14.34
C VAL A 199 10.81 -1.24 -13.73
N ILE A 200 9.49 -1.41 -13.82
CA ILE A 200 8.83 -2.70 -13.60
C ILE A 200 9.05 -3.51 -14.86
N ALA A 201 10.06 -4.39 -14.86
CA ALA A 201 10.47 -5.19 -16.00
C ALA A 201 9.51 -6.35 -16.28
N ASP A 202 8.84 -6.85 -15.24
CA ASP A 202 7.75 -7.81 -15.37
C ASP A 202 6.76 -7.68 -14.21
N SER A 203 5.52 -8.10 -14.43
CA SER A 203 4.47 -8.09 -13.41
C SER A 203 3.43 -9.17 -13.65
N GLY A 204 2.74 -9.57 -12.60
CA GLY A 204 1.65 -10.53 -12.74
C GLY A 204 1.06 -10.96 -11.41
N GLU A 205 0.11 -11.89 -11.48
CA GLU A 205 -0.51 -12.52 -10.33
C GLU A 205 0.18 -13.85 -10.00
N ILE A 206 0.37 -14.11 -8.70
CA ILE A 206 0.86 -15.40 -8.20
C ILE A 206 -0.36 -16.27 -7.89
N PRO A 207 -0.59 -17.37 -8.63
CA PRO A 207 -1.72 -18.26 -8.41
C PRO A 207 -1.73 -18.81 -6.98
N LYS A 208 -2.91 -18.92 -6.36
CA LYS A 208 -3.07 -19.44 -4.99
C LYS A 208 -2.39 -20.78 -4.74
N ALA A 209 -2.39 -21.66 -5.74
CA ALA A 209 -1.73 -22.97 -5.66
C ALA A 209 -0.21 -22.88 -5.39
N LYS A 210 0.43 -21.76 -5.73
CA LYS A 210 1.88 -21.54 -5.57
C LYS A 210 2.25 -20.77 -4.30
N TRP A 211 1.28 -20.38 -3.47
CA TRP A 211 1.54 -19.51 -2.32
C TRP A 211 2.41 -20.15 -1.23
N ASP A 212 2.43 -21.48 -1.18
CA ASP A 212 3.20 -22.27 -0.21
C ASP A 212 4.52 -22.80 -0.78
N GLU A 213 4.77 -22.64 -2.09
CA GLU A 213 6.02 -23.08 -2.74
C GLU A 213 7.20 -22.13 -2.41
N GLU A 214 6.90 -20.90 -1.97
CA GLU A 214 7.87 -19.82 -1.71
C GLU A 214 8.09 -19.57 -0.20
N ARG A 215 7.69 -20.53 0.66
CA ARG A 215 7.83 -20.43 2.12
C ARG A 215 9.16 -20.96 2.65
#